data_AF-A0A5S3VSI2-F1
#
_entry.id   AF-A0A5S3VSI2-F1
#
_cell.length_a   1.000
_cell.length_b   1.000
_cell.length_c   1.000
_cell.angle_alpha   90.00
_cell.angle_beta   90.00
_cell.angle_gamma   90.00
#
_symmetry.space_group_name_H-M   'P 1'
#
loop_
_entity.id
_entity.type
_entity.pdbx_description
1 polymer ?
#
loop_
_entity_poly.entity_id
_entity_poly.type
_entity_poly.pdbx_seq_one_letter_code
_entity_poly.pdbx_strand_id
1 'polypeptide(L)'
;AVTQFGLFVRLDAYYVEGLLHISSLPSDYYHYEAEKHRLKGERAGVSYGLGDGVTVQVARVDMDERKIDFMLSDPTPRPKR
;
A
#
# COMPACT_ATOMS: atom_id res chain seq x y z
N ALA A 1 6.70 -3.70 1.92
CA ALA A 1 7.71 -3.07 1.02
C ALA A 1 7.03 -2.01 0.16
N VAL A 2 7.77 -1.05 -0.40
CA VAL A 2 7.23 0.01 -1.27
C VAL A 2 7.90 -0.06 -2.63
N THR A 3 7.13 -0.02 -3.72
CA THR A 3 7.62 -0.08 -5.09
C THR A 3 6.95 0.99 -5.96
N GLN A 4 7.44 1.19 -7.18
CA GLN A 4 6.84 2.12 -8.15
C GLN A 4 5.39 1.76 -8.56
N PHE A 5 5.01 0.49 -8.46
CA PHE A 5 3.70 0.00 -8.90
C PHE A 5 2.73 -0.25 -7.73
N GLY A 6 3.18 -0.11 -6.48
CA GLY A 6 2.31 -0.34 -5.32
C GLY A 6 3.04 -0.56 -4.01
N LEU A 7 2.30 -1.12 -3.06
CA LEU A 7 2.71 -1.36 -1.68
C LEU A 7 2.50 -2.83 -1.35
N PHE A 8 3.51 -3.49 -0.81
CA PHE A 8 3.35 -4.79 -0.17
C PHE A 8 2.98 -4.57 1.29
N VAL A 9 1.77 -4.99 1.63
CA VAL A 9 1.19 -4.86 2.96
C VAL A 9 1.18 -6.24 3.60
N ARG A 10 1.62 -6.31 4.86
CA ARG A 10 1.50 -7.49 5.69
C ARG A 10 0.35 -7.26 6.67
N LEU A 11 -0.54 -8.22 6.82
CA LEU A 11 -1.60 -8.14 7.81
C LEU A 11 -1.02 -8.44 9.21
N ASP A 12 -1.47 -7.71 10.22
CA ASP A 12 -0.97 -7.91 11.60
C ASP A 12 -1.51 -9.20 12.23
N ALA A 13 -2.78 -9.53 11.95
CA ALA A 13 -3.46 -10.69 12.52
C ALA A 13 -3.08 -12.02 11.85
N TYR A 14 -2.64 -11.94 10.59
CA TYR A 14 -2.31 -13.09 9.76
C TYR A 14 -0.99 -12.76 9.08
N TYR A 15 0.05 -13.58 9.22
CA TYR A 15 1.38 -13.35 8.61
C TYR A 15 1.39 -13.51 7.07
N VAL A 16 0.36 -12.97 6.44
CA VAL A 16 0.05 -13.03 5.02
C VAL A 16 0.40 -11.67 4.43
N GLU A 17 1.06 -11.72 3.28
CA GLU A 17 1.44 -10.55 2.51
C GLU A 17 0.60 -10.47 1.24
N GLY A 18 0.30 -9.25 0.83
CA GLY A 18 -0.44 -8.99 -0.40
C GLY A 18 -0.09 -7.64 -0.99
N LEU A 19 -0.51 -7.44 -2.24
CA LEU A 19 -0.19 -6.27 -3.04
C LEU A 19 -1.36 -5.29 -3.01
N LEU A 20 -1.09 -4.07 -2.59
CA LEU A 20 -1.95 -2.91 -2.86
C LEU A 20 -1.39 -2.22 -4.10
N HIS A 21 -2.12 -2.30 -5.20
CA HIS A 21 -1.70 -1.68 -6.46
C HIS A 21 -1.84 -0.15 -6.39
N ILE A 22 -0.93 0.59 -7.02
CA ILE A 22 -0.96 2.07 -7.04
C ILE A 22 -2.30 2.63 -7.56
N SER A 23 -2.98 1.90 -8.46
CA SER A 23 -4.31 2.29 -8.97
C SER A 23 -5.43 2.20 -7.95
N SER A 24 -5.22 1.48 -6.83
CA SER A 24 -6.15 1.39 -5.71
C SER A 24 -5.94 2.51 -4.68
N LEU A 25 -4.89 3.33 -4.85
CA LEU A 25 -4.72 4.55 -4.07
C LEU A 25 -5.66 5.65 -4.57
N PRO A 26 -5.98 6.66 -3.73
CA PRO A 26 -6.74 7.82 -4.16
C PRO A 26 -6.14 8.47 -5.40
N SER A 27 -6.99 8.95 -6.30
CA SER A 27 -6.58 9.58 -7.56
C SER A 27 -5.66 10.78 -7.31
N ASP A 28 -4.36 10.55 -7.41
CA ASP A 28 -3.29 11.53 -7.27
C ASP A 28 -2.10 11.11 -8.14
N TYR A 29 -1.19 12.04 -8.39
CA TYR A 29 0.08 11.74 -9.02
C TYR A 29 1.09 11.31 -7.94
N TYR A 30 1.42 10.02 -7.90
CA TYR A 30 2.34 9.47 -6.91
C TYR A 30 3.77 9.42 -7.42
N HIS A 31 4.67 10.04 -6.67
CA HIS A 31 6.11 9.97 -6.89
C HIS A 31 6.72 8.87 -6.02
N TYR A 32 7.49 7.96 -6.64
CA TYR A 32 8.24 6.94 -5.93
C TYR A 32 9.61 7.49 -5.50
N GLU A 33 9.79 7.69 -4.20
CA GLU A 33 11.04 8.11 -3.56
C GLU A 33 11.81 6.86 -3.10
N ALA A 34 12.64 6.28 -3.98
CA ALA A 34 13.36 5.03 -3.70
C ALA A 34 14.26 5.11 -2.45
N GLU A 35 14.97 6.23 -2.27
CA GLU A 35 15.86 6.47 -1.12
C GLU A 35 15.12 6.48 0.22
N LYS A 36 13.84 6.86 0.21
CA LYS A 36 12.99 6.96 1.41
C LYS A 36 12.00 5.81 1.52
N HIS A 37 12.03 4.86 0.57
CA HIS A 37 11.08 3.78 0.44
C HIS A 37 9.62 4.25 0.61
N ARG A 38 9.22 5.24 -0.19
CA ARG A 38 7.92 5.93 -0.02
C ARG A 38 7.28 6.30 -1.34
N LEU A 39 5.95 6.22 -1.40
CA LEU A 39 5.11 6.82 -2.44
C LEU A 39 4.52 8.11 -1.90
N LYS A 40 4.73 9.24 -2.58
CA LYS A 40 4.24 10.55 -2.16
C LYS A 40 3.27 11.12 -3.20
N GLY A 41 2.03 11.36 -2.78
CA GLY A 41 1.03 12.07 -3.59
C GLY A 41 1.39 13.54 -3.72
N GLU A 42 1.37 14.04 -4.96
CA GLU A 42 1.72 15.42 -5.28
C GLU A 42 0.66 16.41 -4.80
N ARG A 43 -0.63 16.09 -4.98
CA ARG A 43 -1.73 17.02 -4.68
C ARG A 43 -2.29 16.84 -3.27
N ALA A 44 -2.50 15.59 -2.85
CA ALA A 44 -3.10 15.28 -1.55
C ALA A 44 -2.09 15.42 -0.41
N GLY A 45 -0.79 15.42 -0.71
CA GLY A 45 0.29 15.45 0.29
C GLY A 45 0.40 14.17 1.12
N VAL A 46 -0.42 13.15 0.83
CA VAL A 46 -0.40 11.85 1.49
C VAL A 46 0.86 11.11 1.07
N SER A 47 1.52 10.46 2.05
CA SER A 47 2.71 9.66 1.77
C SER A 47 2.60 8.29 2.41
N TYR A 48 2.87 7.25 1.62
CA TYR A 48 2.87 5.86 2.04
C TYR A 48 4.30 5.34 2.09
N GLY A 49 4.88 5.31 3.28
CA GLY A 49 6.24 4.87 3.54
C GLY A 49 6.33 3.44 4.03
N LEU A 50 7.54 2.89 3.97
CA LEU A 50 7.84 1.61 4.60
C LEU A 50 7.66 1.72 6.13
N GLY A 51 6.75 0.90 6.67
CA GLY A 51 6.48 0.82 8.10
C GLY A 51 5.30 1.68 8.57
N ASP A 52 4.67 2.43 7.68
CA ASP A 52 3.38 3.08 7.97
C ASP A 52 2.27 2.03 8.08
N GLY A 53 1.34 2.27 8.99
CA GLY A 53 0.16 1.42 9.15
C GLY A 53 -0.93 1.84 8.16
N VAL A 54 -1.39 0.91 7.32
CA VAL A 54 -2.50 1.14 6.39
C VAL A 54 -3.69 0.25 6.75
N THR A 55 -4.90 0.73 6.47
CA THR A 55 -6.10 -0.09 6.56
C THR A 55 -6.47 -0.54 5.15
N VAL A 56 -6.56 -1.86 4.98
CA VAL A 56 -6.78 -2.48 3.67
C VAL A 56 -7.94 -3.47 3.72
N GLN A 57 -8.58 -3.67 2.58
CA GLN A 57 -9.58 -4.70 2.37
C GLN A 57 -9.08 -5.71 1.33
N VAL A 58 -9.35 -7.00 1.56
CA VAL A 58 -9.06 -8.06 0.58
C VAL A 58 -9.96 -7.86 -0.64
N ALA A 59 -9.36 -7.61 -1.79
CA ALA A 59 -10.07 -7.44 -3.05
C ALA A 59 -10.20 -8.75 -3.82
N ARG A 60 -9.10 -9.51 -3.87
CA ARG A 60 -9.02 -10.80 -4.55
C ARG A 60 -8.03 -11.71 -3.83
N VAL A 61 -8.35 -12.99 -3.78
CA VAL A 61 -7.43 -14.06 -3.35
C VAL A 61 -7.26 -15.01 -4.51
N ASP A 62 -6.02 -15.20 -4.94
CA ASP A 62 -5.65 -16.16 -5.97
C ASP A 62 -4.84 -17.28 -5.33
N MET A 63 -5.46 -18.44 -5.19
CA MET A 63 -4.85 -19.59 -4.51
C MET A 63 -3.82 -20.31 -5.39
N ASP A 64 -3.99 -20.24 -6.71
CA ASP A 64 -3.09 -20.87 -7.67
C ASP A 64 -1.77 -20.10 -7.74
N GLU A 65 -1.86 -18.76 -7.83
CA GLU A 65 -0.68 -17.89 -7.80
C GLU A 65 -0.17 -17.60 -6.38
N ARG A 66 -0.93 -17.98 -5.35
CA ARG A 66 -0.68 -17.63 -3.94
C ARG A 66 -0.52 -16.13 -3.73
N LYS A 67 -1.37 -15.34 -4.39
CA LYS A 67 -1.36 -13.88 -4.34
C LYS A 67 -2.64 -13.37 -3.71
N ILE A 68 -2.51 -12.24 -3.01
CA ILE A 68 -3.63 -11.49 -2.48
C ILE A 68 -3.51 -10.06 -2.97
N ASP A 69 -4.58 -9.58 -3.58
CA ASP A 69 -4.71 -8.19 -3.96
C ASP A 69 -5.53 -7.46 -2.90
N PHE A 70 -5.03 -6.30 -2.50
CA PHE A 70 -5.65 -5.41 -1.53
C PHE A 70 -6.14 -4.14 -2.20
N MET A 71 -7.22 -3.60 -1.65
CA MET A 71 -7.66 -2.24 -1.90
C MET A 71 -7.52 -1.40 -0.63
N LEU A 72 -7.23 -0.12 -0.80
CA LEU A 72 -7.16 0.81 0.30
C LEU A 72 -8.57 1.07 0.85
N SER A 73 -8.78 0.85 2.14
CA SER A 73 -10.08 1.12 2.78
C SER A 73 -10.13 2.50 3.43
N ASP A 74 -8.99 3.01 3.89
CA ASP A 74 -8.84 4.33 4.48
C ASP A 74 -7.67 5.08 3.78
N PRO A 75 -7.93 6.25 3.17
CA PRO A 75 -6.90 7.04 2.50
C PRO A 75 -5.84 7.64 3.43
N THR A 76 -6.03 7.57 4.76
CA THR A 76 -5.12 8.15 5.74
C THR A 76 -4.17 7.08 6.28
N PRO A 77 -2.89 7.05 5.87
CA PRO A 77 -1.90 6.18 6.50
C PRO A 77 -1.65 6.63 7.94
N ARG A 78 -1.54 5.65 8.84
CA ARG A 78 -1.17 5.87 10.24
C ARG A 78 0.35 5.92 10.33
N PRO A 79 0.95 7.06 10.71
CA PRO A 79 2.40 7.17 10.80
C PRO A 79 2.93 6.20 11.86
N LYS A 80 4.11 5.63 11.57
CA LYS A 80 4.82 4.78 12.51
C LYS A 80 5.09 5.54 13.83
N ARG A 81 4.63 4.98 14.95
CA ARG A 81 4.95 5.46 16.31
C ARG A 81 6.39 5.10 16.68
#